data_AF-A0A3A5JVQ0-F1
#
_entry.id   AF-A0A3A5JVQ0-F1
#
_cell.length_a   1.000
_cell.length_b   1.000
_cell.length_c   1.000
_cell.angle_alpha   90.00
_cell.angle_beta   90.00
_cell.angle_gamma   90.00
#
_symmetry.space_group_name_H-M   'P 1'
#
loop_
_entity.id
_entity.type
_entity.pdbx_description
1 polymer ?
#
loop_
_entity_poly.entity_id
_entity_poly.type
_entity_poly.pdbx_seq_one_letter_code
_entity_poly.pdbx_strand_id
1 'polypeptide(L)'
;MAQISPLRQRMIEDLTIRNLSPETQRSYVHHVAKFSRFFGRSPDQLGYEEVRAYQAHLVGRRVSWGALNQTVCALRFFYGVTLGRSDLPERIAYWGLQARVGFGRNARVPLLMAFQKRV
;
A
#
# COMPACT_ATOMS: atom_id res chain seq x y z
N MET A 1 18.52 9.10 -17.81
CA MET A 1 18.25 7.94 -16.92
C MET A 1 17.71 8.48 -15.61
N ALA A 2 16.45 8.24 -15.28
CA ALA A 2 15.87 8.76 -14.04
C ALA A 2 16.57 8.09 -12.84
N GLN A 3 17.23 8.87 -11.99
CA GLN A 3 17.88 8.34 -10.79
C GLN A 3 16.83 7.66 -9.91
N ILE A 4 16.97 6.34 -9.75
CA ILE A 4 16.16 5.56 -8.83
C ILE A 4 16.62 5.98 -7.43
N SER A 5 15.71 6.47 -6.60
CA SER A 5 16.04 6.75 -5.20
C SER A 5 16.48 5.45 -4.51
N PRO A 6 17.49 5.48 -3.62
CA PRO A 6 18.01 4.26 -2.98
C PRO A 6 16.91 3.49 -2.23
N LEU A 7 15.92 4.20 -1.69
CA LEU A 7 14.74 3.63 -1.06
C LEU A 7 13.82 2.87 -2.05
N ARG A 8 13.66 3.40 -3.27
CA ARG A 8 12.90 2.73 -4.33
C ARG A 8 13.61 1.47 -4.81
N GLN A 9 14.94 1.48 -4.86
CA GLN A 9 15.72 0.31 -5.24
C GLN A 9 15.58 -0.80 -4.20
N ARG A 10 15.75 -0.49 -2.91
CA ARG A 10 15.51 -1.43 -1.80
C ARG A 10 14.12 -2.06 -1.86
N MET A 11 13.08 -1.24 -2.06
CA MET A 11 11.72 -1.75 -2.18
C MET A 11 11.56 -2.71 -3.38
N ILE A 12 12.19 -2.43 -4.53
CA ILE A 12 12.17 -3.33 -5.69
C ILE A 12 12.90 -4.65 -5.39
N GLU A 13 14.05 -4.59 -4.71
CA GLU A 13 14.79 -5.77 -4.28
C GLU A 13 13.96 -6.63 -3.31
N ASP A 14 13.35 -6.02 -2.28
CA ASP A 14 12.47 -6.69 -1.32
C ASP A 14 11.29 -7.40 -2.02
N LEU A 15 10.66 -6.73 -2.97
CA LEU A 15 9.55 -7.28 -3.74
C LEU A 15 10.01 -8.42 -4.68
N THR A 16 11.23 -8.33 -5.19
CA THR A 16 11.85 -9.34 -6.05
C THR A 16 12.23 -10.59 -5.26
N ILE A 17 12.76 -10.43 -4.04
CA ILE A 17 13.03 -11.53 -3.08
C ILE A 17 11.74 -12.30 -2.78
N ARG A 18 10.59 -11.62 -2.72
CA ARG A 18 9.27 -12.24 -2.55
C ARG A 18 8.63 -12.80 -3.83
N ASN A 19 9.37 -12.83 -4.94
CA ASN A 19 8.92 -13.35 -6.23
C ASN A 19 7.67 -12.63 -6.81
N LEU A 20 7.51 -11.33 -6.54
CA LEU A 20 6.41 -10.55 -7.09
C LEU A 20 6.69 -10.12 -8.54
N SER A 21 5.68 -10.20 -9.40
CA SER A 21 5.78 -9.80 -10.81
C SER A 21 6.17 -8.32 -10.96
N PRO A 22 6.92 -7.96 -12.01
CA PRO A 22 7.39 -6.58 -12.23
C PRO A 22 6.26 -5.56 -12.35
N GLU A 23 5.07 -5.97 -12.82
CA GLU A 23 3.87 -5.11 -12.84
C GLU A 23 3.39 -4.76 -11.43
N THR A 24 3.36 -5.75 -10.52
CA THR A 24 3.03 -5.57 -9.11
C THR A 24 4.06 -4.67 -8.44
N GLN A 25 5.35 -4.86 -8.75
CA GLN A 25 6.43 -4.04 -8.21
C GLN A 25 6.24 -2.57 -8.57
N ARG A 26 5.98 -2.29 -9.85
CA ARG A 26 5.72 -0.92 -10.34
C ARG A 26 4.50 -0.31 -9.68
N SER A 27 3.42 -1.08 -9.51
CA SER A 27 2.21 -0.62 -8.84
C SER A 27 2.49 -0.24 -7.39
N TYR A 28 3.19 -1.09 -6.65
CA TYR A 28 3.52 -0.85 -5.23
C TYR A 28 4.40 0.40 -5.06
N VAL A 29 5.46 0.51 -5.86
CA VAL A 29 6.32 1.69 -5.88
C VAL A 29 5.53 2.95 -6.24
N HIS A 30 4.61 2.87 -7.20
CA HIS A 30 3.76 3.99 -7.58
C HIS A 30 2.86 4.45 -6.43
N HIS A 31 2.25 3.52 -5.69
CA HIS A 31 1.41 3.84 -4.53
C HIS A 31 2.22 4.51 -3.42
N VAL A 32 3.41 4.01 -3.09
CA VAL A 32 4.29 4.61 -2.06
C VAL A 32 4.80 5.98 -2.49
N ALA A 33 5.17 6.16 -3.76
CA ALA A 33 5.58 7.45 -4.29
C ALA A 33 4.44 8.48 -4.22
N LYS A 34 3.21 8.07 -4.54
CA LYS A 34 2.03 8.95 -4.46
C LYS A 34 1.72 9.34 -3.02
N PHE A 35 1.85 8.41 -2.09
CA PHE A 35 1.70 8.65 -0.65
C PHE A 35 2.75 9.64 -0.13
N SER A 36 4.02 9.42 -0.43
CA SER A 36 5.10 10.35 -0.07
C SER A 36 4.86 11.75 -0.65
N ARG A 37 4.44 11.83 -1.93
CA ARG A 37 4.13 13.10 -2.59
C ARG A 37 2.93 13.84 -1.97
N PHE A 38 1.96 13.11 -1.40
CA PHE A 38 0.81 13.73 -0.74
C PHE A 38 1.19 14.45 0.55
N PHE A 39 2.09 13.88 1.35
CA PHE A 39 2.58 14.52 2.58
C PHE A 39 3.82 15.40 2.38
N GLY A 40 4.47 15.30 1.21
CA GLY A 40 5.72 16.01 0.93
C GLY A 40 6.89 15.56 1.82
N ARG A 41 6.78 14.37 2.43
CA ARG A 41 7.78 13.80 3.34
C ARG A 41 8.21 12.42 2.86
N SER A 42 9.40 12.01 3.28
CA SER A 42 9.90 10.68 2.98
C SER A 42 8.99 9.63 3.64
N PRO A 43 8.65 8.54 2.93
CA PRO A 43 7.69 7.57 3.43
C PRO A 43 8.21 6.76 4.63
N ASP A 44 9.51 6.82 4.93
CA ASP A 44 10.09 6.28 6.18
C ASP A 44 9.69 7.08 7.44
N GLN A 45 9.38 8.36 7.28
CA GLN A 45 8.95 9.23 8.39
C GLN A 45 7.44 9.24 8.59
N LEU A 46 6.69 8.80 7.59
CA LEU A 46 5.23 8.74 7.65
C LEU A 46 4.80 7.53 8.47
N GLY A 47 3.88 7.73 9.41
CA GLY A 47 3.40 6.70 10.32
C GLY A 47 1.98 6.22 10.02
N TYR A 48 1.40 5.56 11.02
CA TYR A 48 0.03 5.07 10.95
C TYR A 48 -1.00 6.21 10.77
N GLU A 49 -0.79 7.35 11.42
CA GLU A 49 -1.72 8.48 11.37
C GLU A 49 -1.84 9.05 9.96
N GLU A 50 -0.73 9.17 9.25
CA GLU A 50 -0.66 9.62 7.87
C GLU A 50 -1.28 8.59 6.91
N VAL A 51 -1.08 7.29 7.17
CA VAL A 51 -1.77 6.22 6.42
C VAL A 51 -3.29 6.33 6.62
N ARG A 52 -3.78 6.65 7.82
CA ARG A 52 -5.20 6.86 8.10
C ARG A 52 -5.73 8.13 7.42
N ALA A 53 -5.00 9.23 7.50
CA ALA A 53 -5.36 10.49 6.84
C ALA A 53 -5.42 10.36 5.31
N TYR A 54 -4.48 9.61 4.74
CA TYR A 54 -4.45 9.35 3.30
C TYR A 54 -5.60 8.46 2.85
N GLN A 55 -5.95 7.43 3.63
CA GLN A 55 -7.14 6.62 3.34
C GLN A 55 -8.42 7.46 3.38
N ALA A 56 -8.58 8.33 4.39
CA ALA A 56 -9.71 9.25 4.45
C ALA A 56 -9.76 10.19 3.23
N HIS A 57 -8.62 10.71 2.78
CA HIS A 57 -8.53 11.50 1.56
C HIS A 57 -8.96 10.72 0.30
N LEU A 58 -8.51 9.47 0.17
CA LEU A 58 -8.88 8.61 -0.97
C LEU A 58 -10.37 8.25 -0.96
N VAL A 59 -10.98 8.05 0.21
CA VAL A 59 -12.43 7.85 0.36
C VAL A 59 -13.19 9.10 -0.04
N GLY A 60 -12.76 10.28 0.41
CA GLY A 60 -13.34 11.57 -0.01
C GLY A 60 -13.28 11.78 -1.52
N ARG A 61 -12.24 11.25 -2.17
CA ARG A 61 -12.04 11.30 -3.63
C ARG A 61 -12.78 10.18 -4.40
N ARG A 62 -13.59 9.36 -3.72
CA ARG A 62 -14.36 8.22 -4.26
C ARG A 62 -13.51 7.23 -5.07
N VAL A 63 -12.29 6.96 -4.60
CA VAL A 63 -11.41 5.98 -5.25
C VAL A 63 -11.95 4.56 -5.02
N SER A 64 -11.88 3.71 -6.05
CA SER A 64 -12.35 2.33 -5.96
C SER A 64 -11.68 1.53 -4.84
N TRP A 65 -12.46 0.65 -4.21
CA TRP A 65 -11.99 -0.29 -3.17
C TRP A 65 -10.71 -1.04 -3.53
N GLY A 66 -10.60 -1.50 -4.78
CA GLY A 66 -9.41 -2.20 -5.25
C GLY A 66 -8.14 -1.36 -5.20
N ALA A 67 -8.23 -0.05 -5.46
CA ALA A 67 -7.07 0.86 -5.42
C ALA A 67 -6.73 1.29 -3.97
N LEU A 68 -7.73 1.39 -3.10
CA LEU A 68 -7.52 1.55 -1.65
C LEU A 68 -6.76 0.34 -1.08
N ASN A 69 -7.22 -0.88 -1.36
CA ASN A 69 -6.55 -2.09 -0.90
C ASN A 69 -5.13 -2.20 -1.45
N GLN A 70 -4.91 -1.95 -2.75
CA GLN A 70 -3.55 -1.95 -3.32
C GLN A 70 -2.62 -0.96 -2.61
N THR A 71 -3.12 0.23 -2.29
CA THR A 71 -2.37 1.24 -1.53
C THR A 71 -2.03 0.72 -0.13
N VAL A 72 -3.02 0.17 0.60
CA VAL A 72 -2.82 -0.37 1.95
C VAL A 72 -1.85 -1.55 1.94
N CYS A 73 -1.97 -2.47 0.97
CA CYS A 73 -1.05 -3.60 0.82
C CYS A 73 0.38 -3.12 0.55
N ALA A 74 0.55 -2.14 -0.35
CA ALA A 74 1.86 -1.58 -0.65
C ALA A 74 2.50 -0.91 0.57
N LEU A 75 1.72 -0.16 1.35
CA LEU A 75 2.20 0.48 2.57
C LEU A 75 2.55 -0.55 3.64
N ARG A 76 1.68 -1.54 3.91
CA ARG A 76 1.94 -2.62 4.87
C ARG A 76 3.21 -3.39 4.51
N PHE A 77 3.41 -3.68 3.23
CA PHE A 77 4.65 -4.30 2.75
C PHE A 77 5.86 -3.40 2.97
N PHE A 78 5.79 -2.14 2.57
CA PHE A 78 6.90 -1.19 2.72
C PHE A 78 7.31 -1.02 4.20
N TYR A 79 6.35 -0.84 5.11
CA TYR A 79 6.64 -0.70 6.53
C TYR A 79 7.14 -2.00 7.18
N GLY A 80 6.52 -3.14 6.85
CA GLY A 80 6.88 -4.43 7.45
C GLY A 80 8.18 -5.01 6.90
N VAL A 81 8.46 -4.84 5.61
CA VAL A 81 9.60 -5.46 4.92
C VAL A 81 10.75 -4.49 4.77
N THR A 82 10.53 -3.35 4.12
CA THR A 82 11.61 -2.40 3.81
C THR A 82 12.07 -1.62 5.04
N LEU A 83 11.17 -1.35 6.00
CA LEU A 83 11.50 -0.65 7.25
C LEU A 83 11.61 -1.58 8.48
N GLY A 84 11.26 -2.86 8.34
CA GLY A 84 11.30 -3.83 9.45
C GLY A 84 10.35 -3.50 10.62
N ARG A 85 9.35 -2.63 10.42
CA ARG A 85 8.38 -2.26 11.45
C ARG A 85 7.13 -3.14 11.36
N SER A 86 7.14 -4.26 12.07
CA SER A 86 6.01 -5.21 12.15
C SER A 86 4.78 -4.66 12.89
N ASP A 87 4.95 -3.62 13.72
CA ASP A 87 3.86 -3.03 14.52
C ASP A 87 2.87 -2.19 13.68
N LEU A 88 3.36 -1.50 12.64
CA LEU A 88 2.50 -0.69 11.75
C LEU A 88 1.48 -1.51 10.94
N PRO A 89 1.84 -2.61 10.25
CA PRO A 89 0.86 -3.36 9.48
C PRO A 89 -0.26 -3.92 10.35
N GLU A 90 -0.01 -4.29 11.61
CA GLU A 90 -1.07 -4.75 12.52
C GLU A 90 -2.08 -3.65 12.83
N ARG A 91 -1.63 -2.39 12.97
CA ARG A 91 -2.51 -1.23 13.21
C ARG A 91 -3.28 -0.78 11.96
N ILE A 92 -2.71 -0.96 10.76
CA ILE A 92 -3.35 -0.58 9.49
C ILE A 92 -4.49 -1.58 9.18
N ALA A 93 -5.65 -1.38 9.78
CA ALA A 93 -6.84 -2.20 9.51
C ALA A 93 -7.23 -2.15 8.03
N TYR A 94 -7.50 -3.32 7.43
CA TYR A 94 -8.16 -3.37 6.14
C TYR A 94 -9.57 -2.81 6.29
N TRP A 95 -9.91 -1.79 5.49
CA TRP A 95 -11.24 -1.17 5.55
C TRP A 95 -12.39 -2.16 5.26
N GLY A 96 -12.09 -3.34 4.70
CA GLY A 96 -13.04 -4.41 4.42
C GLY A 96 -13.85 -4.93 5.63
N LEU A 97 -13.51 -4.58 6.88
CA LEU A 97 -14.28 -4.96 8.06
C LEU A 97 -15.42 -3.97 8.42
N GLN A 98 -15.40 -2.73 7.91
CA GLN A 98 -16.44 -1.71 8.21
C GLN A 98 -17.40 -1.43 7.04
N ALA A 99 -17.13 -1.93 5.84
CA ALA A 99 -17.88 -1.60 4.62
C ALA A 99 -19.03 -2.59 4.27
N ARG A 100 -19.81 -3.05 5.25
CA ARG A 100 -21.14 -3.63 4.94
C ARG A 100 -22.20 -2.58 4.59
N VAL A 101 -21.84 -1.29 4.55
CA VAL A 101 -22.78 -0.20 4.25
C VAL A 101 -22.31 0.55 2.99
N GLY A 102 -22.86 0.10 1.86
CA GLY A 102 -23.12 0.88 0.65
C GLY A 102 -21.98 1.67 0.02
N PHE A 103 -21.23 1.08 -0.92
CA PHE A 103 -20.71 1.80 -2.10
C PHE A 103 -20.28 0.81 -3.18
N GLY A 104 -21.07 0.74 -4.27
CA GLY A 104 -20.64 0.31 -5.61
C GLY A 104 -20.21 -1.15 -5.80
N ARG A 105 -21.08 -1.93 -6.45
CA ARG A 105 -20.82 -3.27 -6.99
C ARG A 105 -19.65 -3.25 -8.00
N ASN A 106 -18.41 -3.34 -7.53
CA ASN A 106 -17.32 -3.87 -8.35
C ASN A 106 -16.27 -4.59 -7.50
N ALA A 107 -16.76 -5.38 -6.55
CA ALA A 107 -15.95 -6.22 -5.70
C ALA A 107 -15.49 -7.48 -6.47
N ARG A 108 -14.50 -7.35 -7.34
CA ARG A 108 -13.54 -8.45 -7.57
C ARG A 108 -12.49 -8.40 -6.46
N VAL A 109 -12.95 -8.62 -5.23
CA VAL A 109 -12.08 -8.81 -4.06
C VAL A 109 -12.10 -10.30 -3.68
N PRO A 110 -11.47 -11.17 -4.46
CA PRO A 110 -10.89 -12.37 -3.83
C PRO A 110 -9.44 -12.71 -4.22
N LEU A 111 -8.91 -12.26 -5.36
CA LEU A 111 -7.59 -12.74 -5.81
C LEU A 111 -6.41 -12.07 -5.08
N LEU A 112 -6.48 -10.77 -4.85
CA LEU A 112 -5.37 -10.03 -4.22
C LEU A 112 -5.21 -10.39 -2.73
N MET A 113 -6.31 -10.72 -2.05
CA MET A 113 -6.25 -11.21 -0.66
C MET A 113 -5.79 -12.67 -0.56
N ALA A 114 -6.08 -13.51 -1.55
CA ALA A 114 -5.63 -14.91 -1.57
C ALA A 114 -4.11 -15.02 -1.79
N PHE A 115 -3.49 -14.10 -2.53
CA PHE A 115 -2.03 -14.06 -2.69
C PHE A 115 -1.30 -13.54 -1.44
N GLN A 116 -2.02 -12.90 -0.51
CA GLN A 116 -1.44 -12.20 0.64
C GLN A 116 -1.55 -12.98 1.96
N LYS A 117 -2.35 -14.06 2.03
CA LYS A 117 -2.40 -15.01 3.17
C LYS A 117 -1.41 -16.18 3.04
N ARG A 118 -0.58 -16.20 1.99
CA ARG A 118 0.39 -17.28 1.70
C ARG A 118 1.85 -16.83 1.85
N VAL A 119 2.10 -15.81 2.66
CA VAL A 119 3.43 -15.36 3.08
C VAL A 119 3.40 -15.11 4.58
#